data_AF-M1ZU81-F1
#
_entry.id   AF-M1ZU81-F1
#
_cell.length_a   1.000
_cell.length_b   1.000
_cell.length_c   1.000
_cell.angle_alpha   90.00
_cell.angle_beta   90.00
_cell.angle_gamma   90.00
#
_symmetry.space_group_name_H-M   'P 1'
#
loop_
_entity.id
_entity.type
_entity.pdbx_description
1 polymer ?
#
loop_
_entity_poly.entity_id
_entity_poly.type
_entity_poly.pdbx_seq_one_letter_code
_entity_poly.pdbx_strand_id
1 'polypeptide(L)' 'MEFWEMAYNIGAIDKELLAQAVITKKNPYGDITPEEYELICGDKFTGVLE' A
#
# COMPACT_ATOMS: atom_id res chain seq x y z
N MET A 1 8.03 4.43 -0.83
CA MET A 1 7.67 4.26 0.59
C MET A 1 7.45 5.57 1.35
N GLU A 2 8.45 6.47 1.50
CA GLU A 2 8.41 7.66 2.40
C GLU A 2 7.11 8.50 2.34
N PHE A 3 6.62 8.82 1.14
CA PHE A 3 5.37 9.58 0.99
C PHE A 3 4.15 8.84 1.55
N TRP A 4 4.04 7.54 1.25
CA TRP A 4 2.91 6.70 1.64
C TRP A 4 2.90 6.40 3.14
N GLU A 5 4.07 6.17 3.72
CA GLU A 5 4.24 6.02 5.16
C GLU A 5 3.85 7.30 5.90
N MET A 6 4.34 8.46 5.45
CA MET A 6 3.96 9.75 6.01
C MET A 6 2.44 9.97 5.93
N ALA A 7 1.85 9.80 4.74
CA ALA A 7 0.43 10.01 4.51
C ALA A 7 -0.45 9.14 5.40
N TYR A 8 -0.07 7.87 5.60
CA TYR A 8 -0.76 6.96 6.51
C TYR A 8 -0.59 7.38 7.97
N ASN A 9 0.63 7.69 8.40
CA ASN A 9 0.95 8.07 9.79
C ASN A 9 0.24 9.36 10.24
N ILE A 10 0.02 10.31 9.33
CA ILE A 10 -0.75 11.53 9.64
C ILE A 10 -2.27 11.34 9.50
N GLY A 11 -2.73 10.15 9.12
CA GLY A 11 -4.15 9.83 8.90
C GLY A 11 -4.76 10.49 7.67
N ALA A 12 -3.95 10.93 6.71
CA ALA A 12 -4.45 11.50 5.45
C ALA A 12 -5.08 10.43 4.53
N ILE A 13 -4.69 9.17 4.71
CA ILE A 13 -5.20 8.01 3.99
C ILE A 13 -5.41 6.85 4.95
N ASP A 14 -6.27 5.90 4.57
CA ASP A 14 -6.44 4.63 5.26
C ASP A 14 -5.77 3.47 4.50
N LYS A 15 -5.90 2.26 5.06
CA LYS A 15 -5.33 1.05 4.47
C LYS A 15 -6.00 0.62 3.16
N GLU A 16 -7.22 1.08 2.88
CA GLU A 16 -7.92 0.76 1.63
C GLU A 16 -7.39 1.63 0.49
N LEU A 17 -7.12 2.90 0.76
CA LEU A 17 -6.49 3.81 -0.19
C LEU A 17 -5.01 3.46 -0.38
N LEU A 18 -4.28 3.13 0.69
CA LEU A 18 -2.92 2.64 0.61
C LEU A 18 -2.82 1.36 -0.26
N ALA A 19 -3.84 0.49 -0.23
CA ALA A 19 -3.87 -0.72 -1.05
C ALA A 19 -3.92 -0.43 -2.56
N GLN A 20 -4.43 0.75 -2.97
CA GLN A 20 -4.41 1.18 -4.37
C GLN A 20 -3.01 1.58 -4.86
N ALA A 21 -2.09 1.90 -3.94
CA ALA A 21 -0.70 2.18 -4.27
C ALA A 21 0.13 0.89 -4.44
N VAL A 22 -0.44 -0.28 -4.13
CA VAL A 22 0.30 -1.53 -4.17
C VAL A 22 0.46 -2.03 -5.59
N ILE A 23 1.71 -2.37 -5.94
CA ILE A 23 2.09 -3.00 -7.19
C ILE A 23 1.51 -4.41 -7.22
N THR A 24 0.67 -4.67 -8.21
CA THR A 24 0.07 -5.99 -8.48
C THR A 24 0.04 -6.23 -10.00
N LYS A 25 -0.36 -7.41 -10.47
CA LYS A 25 -0.51 -7.61 -11.93
C LYS A 25 -1.63 -6.76 -12.52
N LYS A 26 -2.66 -6.43 -11.72
CA LYS A 26 -3.76 -5.52 -12.11
C LYS A 26 -3.37 -4.05 -11.98
N ASN A 27 -2.43 -3.74 -11.10
CA ASN A 27 -1.87 -2.40 -10.89
C ASN A 27 -0.34 -2.43 -11.04
N PRO A 28 0.19 -2.57 -12.27
CA PRO A 28 1.63 -2.62 -12.50
C PRO A 28 2.32 -1.26 -12.30
N TYR A 29 1.53 -0.18 -12.15
CA TYR A 29 1.99 1.19 -11.95
C TYR A 29 1.86 1.65 -10.50
N GLY A 30 1.67 0.74 -9.55
CA GLY A 30 1.73 1.06 -8.12
C GLY A 30 3.09 1.63 -7.71
N ASP A 31 3.12 2.25 -6.55
CA ASP A 31 4.30 2.90 -5.98
C ASP A 31 4.97 2.08 -4.87
N ILE A 32 4.29 1.10 -4.29
CA ILE A 32 4.79 0.28 -3.18
C ILE A 32 4.54 -1.22 -3.40
N THR A 33 5.38 -2.07 -2.83
CA THR A 33 5.18 -3.53 -2.87
C THR A 33 4.16 -3.99 -1.81
N PRO A 34 3.63 -5.23 -1.93
CA PRO A 34 2.83 -5.84 -0.86
C PRO A 34 3.54 -5.90 0.50
N GLU A 35 4.88 -6.03 0.50
CA GLU A 35 5.69 -6.02 1.72
C GLU A 35 5.77 -4.62 2.33
N GLU A 36 5.96 -3.58 1.52
CA GLU A 36 5.94 -2.19 1.98
C GLU A 36 4.56 -1.78 2.50
N TYR A 37 3.47 -2.28 1.91
CA TYR A 37 2.12 -2.12 2.45
C TYR A 37 2.00 -2.67 3.88
N GLU A 38 2.47 -3.90 4.10
CA GLU A 38 2.46 -4.55 5.41
C GLU A 38 3.33 -3.79 6.43
N LEU A 39 4.46 -3.24 6.00
CA LEU A 39 5.32 -2.40 6.84
C LEU A 39 4.63 -1.10 7.26
N ILE A 40 3.89 -0.44 6.37
CA ILE A 40 3.25 0.85 6.64
C ILE A 40 2.02 0.71 7.54
N CYS A 41 1.14 -0.25 7.25
CA CYS A 41 -0.16 -0.34 7.95
C CYS A 41 -0.30 -1.54 8.90
N GLY A 42 0.66 -2.47 8.91
CA GLY A 42 0.65 -3.65 9.77
C GLY A 42 -0.30 -4.77 9.33
N ASP A 43 -1.02 -4.58 8.22
CA ASP A 43 -1.94 -5.58 7.65
C ASP A 43 -1.32 -6.27 6.43
N LYS A 44 -1.58 -7.57 6.29
CA LYS A 44 -1.19 -8.31 5.09
C LYS A 44 -2.00 -7.84 3.89
N PHE A 45 -1.33 -7.56 2.80
CA PHE A 45 -2.01 -7.24 1.55
C PHE A 45 -2.72 -8.48 0.98
N THR A 46 -4.05 -8.42 0.87
CA THR A 46 -4.88 -9.49 0.31
C THR A 46 -5.43 -9.16 -1.09
N GLY A 47 -5.07 -7.99 -1.64
CA GLY A 47 -5.44 -7.64 -3.01
C GLY A 47 -4.79 -8.62 -3.98
N VAL A 48 -5.56 -9.07 -4.98
CA VAL A 48 -5.18 -10.17 -5.89
C VAL A 48 -3.76 -9.97 -6.43
N LEU A 49 -2.82 -10.81 -5.97
CA LEU A 49 -1.43 -10.90 -6.43
C LEU A 49 -1.30 -11.69 -7.75
N GLU A 50 -2.42 -12.18 -8.29
CA GLU A 50 -2.50 -13.03 -9.48
C GLU A 50 -2.45 -12.30 -10.81
#